data_AF-A0A2H0N5X7-F1
#
_entry.id   AF-A0A2H0N5X7-F1
#
_cell.length_a   1.000
_cell.length_b   1.000
_cell.length_c   1.000
_cell.angle_alpha   90.00
_cell.angle_beta   90.00
_cell.angle_gamma   90.00
#
_symmetry.space_group_name_H-M   'P 1'
#
loop_
_entity.id
_entity.type
_entity.pdbx_description
1 polymer ?
#
loop_
_entity_poly.entity_id
_entity_poly.type
_entity_poly.pdbx_seq_one_letter_code
_entity_poly.pdbx_strand_id
1 'polypeptide(L)'
;MNIFYITRYFFYWQTPSLPCKRQPATIPAESHPKNFLNIFPMSFFSSTNRIRRKAETKLNEYNKPSLNFFVLISLSSALATLGMALNNTSVVIGAMIVAPLITPVFAFSLGLILFQVKNVLHSLISIFLGTLFGILVSILTALLIIFINGEFTITSEILGRTEPDLLYFLVAILSGVAGAFAYGRPKLQESITGIAISVAIIPPLAVTGIGIALQNFHLMQTSFLLYIFNLCGISFGSIVTFVALGFGKEGEI
;
A
#
# COMPACT_ATOMS: atom_id res chain seq x y z
N MET A 1 -18.45 35.34 28.35
CA MET A 1 -17.24 34.79 27.70
C MET A 1 -17.52 33.30 27.48
N ASN A 2 -17.70 32.89 26.23
CA ASN A 2 -18.55 31.76 25.79
C ASN A 2 -17.86 30.37 25.85
N ILE A 3 -18.56 29.39 26.43
CA ILE A 3 -18.24 27.95 26.50
C ILE A 3 -19.00 27.12 25.43
N PHE A 4 -19.42 27.74 24.32
CA PHE A 4 -20.43 27.19 23.40
C PHE A 4 -19.97 26.94 21.95
N TYR A 5 -18.72 26.48 21.71
CA TYR A 5 -18.19 26.31 20.34
C TYR A 5 -17.88 24.88 19.85
N ILE A 6 -18.12 23.81 20.62
CA ILE A 6 -17.69 22.45 20.19
C ILE A 6 -18.85 21.46 19.94
N THR A 7 -20.12 21.85 20.11
CA THR A 7 -21.26 20.91 19.97
C THR A 7 -22.04 21.04 18.65
N ARG A 8 -21.57 21.81 17.66
CA ARG A 8 -22.38 22.21 16.50
C ARG A 8 -22.18 21.42 15.19
N TYR A 9 -21.37 20.36 15.17
CA TYR A 9 -21.18 19.54 13.95
C TYR A 9 -21.91 18.19 13.96
N PHE A 10 -22.64 17.84 15.03
CA PHE A 10 -23.30 16.54 15.17
C PHE A 10 -24.80 16.55 14.81
N PHE A 11 -25.35 17.68 14.33
CA PHE A 11 -26.81 17.89 14.21
C PHE A 11 -27.24 18.43 12.83
N TYR A 12 -26.73 17.84 11.74
CA TYR A 12 -27.09 18.22 10.35
C TYR A 12 -27.80 17.12 9.54
N TRP A 13 -28.43 16.14 10.20
CA TRP A 13 -29.21 15.07 9.56
C TRP A 13 -30.69 15.03 9.98
N GLN A 14 -31.29 16.17 10.33
CA GLN A 14 -32.72 16.26 10.63
C GLN A 14 -33.41 17.26 9.68
N THR A 15 -34.09 16.72 8.67
CA THR A 15 -34.85 17.44 7.64
C THR A 15 -36.10 18.12 8.20
N PRO A 16 -36.45 19.32 7.70
CA PRO A 16 -37.85 19.71 7.54
C PRO A 16 -38.22 19.76 6.06
N SER A 17 -39.31 19.07 5.72
CA SER A 17 -39.97 19.08 4.40
C SER A 17 -40.39 20.49 3.98
N LEU A 18 -39.88 20.98 2.85
CA LEU A 18 -40.36 22.20 2.17
C LEU A 18 -41.35 21.83 1.04
N PRO A 19 -42.42 22.63 0.81
CA PRO A 19 -43.43 22.32 -0.20
C PRO A 19 -42.92 22.58 -1.63
N CYS A 20 -43.18 21.62 -2.51
CA CYS A 20 -42.79 21.62 -3.92
C CYS A 20 -43.62 22.64 -4.73
N LYS A 21 -43.02 23.76 -5.15
CA LYS A 21 -43.58 24.65 -6.19
C LYS A 21 -43.17 24.10 -7.56
N ARG A 22 -44.16 23.62 -8.34
CA ARG A 22 -44.01 23.23 -9.75
C ARG A 22 -43.67 24.46 -10.61
N GLN A 23 -42.47 24.48 -11.19
CA GLN A 23 -42.16 25.25 -12.40
C GLN A 23 -42.16 24.28 -13.59
N PRO A 24 -42.77 24.62 -14.74
CA PRO A 24 -42.70 23.76 -15.92
C PRO A 24 -41.27 23.77 -16.49
N ALA A 25 -40.61 22.62 -16.44
CA ALA A 25 -39.30 22.42 -17.02
C ALA A 25 -39.41 22.44 -18.56
N THR A 26 -38.77 23.41 -19.19
CA THR A 26 -38.42 23.34 -20.61
C THR A 26 -37.33 22.27 -20.78
N ILE A 27 -37.64 21.19 -21.49
CA ILE A 27 -36.67 20.14 -21.81
C ILE A 27 -35.81 20.65 -22.97
N PRO A 28 -34.49 20.89 -22.79
CA PRO A 28 -33.62 21.20 -23.92
C PRO A 28 -33.43 19.93 -24.75
N ALA A 29 -33.47 20.08 -26.08
CA ALA A 29 -33.31 19.00 -27.04
C ALA A 29 -32.00 18.22 -26.82
N GLU A 30 -32.14 16.89 -26.86
CA GLU A 30 -31.10 15.89 -26.66
C GLU A 30 -30.01 16.02 -27.74
N SER A 31 -28.82 16.50 -27.37
CA SER A 31 -27.66 16.48 -28.25
C SER A 31 -27.05 15.06 -28.25
N HIS A 32 -27.19 14.34 -29.36
CA HIS A 32 -26.55 13.06 -29.63
C HIS A 32 -25.11 13.00 -29.08
N PRO A 33 -24.74 12.00 -28.26
CA PRO A 33 -23.38 11.87 -27.76
C PRO A 33 -22.45 11.49 -28.91
N LYS A 34 -21.77 12.49 -29.48
CA LYS A 34 -20.64 12.27 -30.38
C LYS A 34 -19.50 11.64 -29.57
N ASN A 35 -19.10 10.44 -29.99
CA ASN A 35 -17.81 9.80 -29.71
C ASN A 35 -17.49 9.47 -28.24
N PHE A 36 -18.10 8.39 -27.75
CA PHE A 36 -17.65 7.65 -26.56
C PHE A 36 -16.24 7.03 -26.74
N LEU A 37 -15.71 6.97 -27.97
CA LEU A 37 -14.40 6.43 -28.31
C LEU A 37 -13.20 7.35 -28.00
N ASN A 38 -13.42 8.55 -27.44
CA ASN A 38 -12.36 9.51 -27.07
C ASN A 38 -12.15 9.67 -25.54
N ILE A 39 -12.58 8.71 -24.72
CA ILE A 39 -12.51 8.82 -23.25
C ILE A 39 -11.08 8.67 -22.70
N PHE A 40 -10.14 8.08 -23.48
CA PHE A 40 -8.73 8.00 -23.10
C PHE A 40 -7.84 8.51 -24.25
N PRO A 41 -7.50 9.82 -24.29
CA PRO A 41 -6.59 10.32 -25.31
C PRO A 41 -5.22 9.62 -25.17
N MET A 42 -4.58 9.26 -26.28
CA MET A 42 -3.24 8.63 -26.29
C MET A 42 -2.19 9.44 -25.51
N SER A 43 -2.40 10.74 -25.32
CA SER A 43 -1.59 11.62 -24.45
C SER A 43 -1.68 11.31 -22.94
N PHE A 44 -2.60 10.44 -22.53
CA PHE A 44 -2.77 9.99 -21.13
C PHE A 44 -1.71 8.98 -20.70
N PHE A 45 -1.16 8.22 -21.66
CA PHE A 45 -0.15 7.18 -21.42
C PHE A 45 1.28 7.62 -21.77
N SER A 46 1.46 8.77 -22.43
CA SER A 46 2.80 9.33 -22.68
C SER A 46 3.28 10.11 -21.44
N SER A 47 3.84 9.40 -20.45
CA SER A 47 4.55 10.06 -19.35
C SER A 47 5.68 10.92 -19.93
N THR A 48 5.60 12.24 -19.74
CA THR A 48 6.63 13.17 -20.22
C THR A 48 8.00 12.80 -19.62
N ASN A 49 9.09 12.83 -20.40
CA ASN A 49 10.44 12.46 -19.93
C ASN A 49 10.88 13.12 -18.60
N ARG A 50 10.33 14.31 -18.26
CA ARG A 50 10.55 14.99 -16.97
C ARG A 50 9.95 14.25 -15.77
N ILE A 51 8.76 13.66 -15.91
CA ILE A 51 8.10 12.86 -14.86
C ILE A 51 8.87 11.57 -14.65
N ARG A 52 9.33 10.95 -15.75
CA ARG A 52 10.16 9.74 -15.75
C ARG A 52 11.49 9.94 -15.02
N ARG A 53 12.25 10.99 -15.37
CA ARG A 53 13.52 11.32 -14.70
C ARG A 53 13.33 11.65 -13.23
N LYS A 54 12.25 12.35 -12.85
CA LYS A 54 11.94 12.62 -11.43
C LYS A 54 11.59 11.35 -10.65
N ALA A 55 10.90 10.41 -11.28
CA ALA A 55 10.64 9.09 -10.72
C ALA A 55 11.95 8.32 -10.53
N GLU A 56 12.81 8.26 -11.55
CA GLU A 56 14.13 7.62 -11.50
C GLU A 56 15.07 8.24 -10.46
N THR A 57 15.11 9.58 -10.34
CA THR A 57 15.96 10.24 -9.33
C THR A 57 15.44 10.03 -7.92
N LYS A 58 14.12 10.08 -7.69
CA LYS A 58 13.52 9.69 -6.40
C LYS A 58 13.90 8.23 -6.05
N LEU A 59 13.89 7.32 -7.01
CA LEU A 59 14.26 5.92 -6.76
C LEU A 59 15.73 5.76 -6.34
N ASN A 60 16.65 6.49 -6.98
CA ASN A 60 18.06 6.47 -6.60
C ASN A 60 18.33 7.09 -5.23
N GLU A 61 17.53 8.07 -4.81
CA GLU A 61 17.64 8.72 -3.50
C GLU A 61 17.18 7.80 -2.36
N TYR A 62 16.18 6.95 -2.62
CA TYR A 62 15.65 5.97 -1.65
C TYR A 62 16.29 4.57 -1.76
N ASN A 63 17.16 4.33 -2.75
CA ASN A 63 17.89 3.07 -2.92
C ASN A 63 18.98 2.83 -1.85
N LYS A 64 19.14 3.77 -0.90
CA LYS A 64 19.99 3.60 0.28
C LYS A 64 19.08 3.40 1.49
N PRO A 65 19.15 2.24 2.17
CA PRO A 65 18.46 2.04 3.44
C PRO A 65 18.89 3.14 4.42
N SER A 66 18.02 4.10 4.66
CA SER A 66 18.27 5.18 5.62
C SER A 66 17.88 4.71 7.03
N LEU A 67 18.44 5.33 8.06
CA LEU A 67 18.02 5.06 9.44
C LEU A 67 16.51 5.25 9.62
N ASN A 68 15.93 6.26 8.95
CA ASN A 68 14.49 6.51 8.96
C ASN A 68 13.69 5.33 8.39
N PHE A 69 14.17 4.69 7.31
CA PHE A 69 13.53 3.51 6.75
C PHE A 69 13.43 2.38 7.80
N PHE A 70 14.54 2.07 8.48
CA PHE A 70 14.55 1.01 9.49
C PHE A 70 13.72 1.35 10.72
N VAL A 71 13.78 2.59 11.19
CA VAL A 71 12.96 3.05 12.33
C VAL A 71 11.48 2.93 12.02
N LEU A 72 11.05 3.40 10.84
CA LEU A 72 9.63 3.35 10.44
C LEU A 72 9.14 1.91 10.25
N ILE A 73 9.95 1.02 9.65
CA ILE A 73 9.61 -0.39 9.53
C ILE A 73 9.52 -1.08 10.89
N SER A 74 10.44 -0.76 11.81
CA SER A 74 10.42 -1.28 13.17
C SER A 74 9.15 -0.85 13.91
N LEU A 75 8.84 0.45 13.91
CA LEU A 75 7.64 0.99 14.55
C LEU A 75 6.36 0.43 13.93
N SER A 76 6.29 0.35 12.60
CA SER A 76 5.15 -0.24 11.89
C SER A 76 4.95 -1.71 12.27
N SER A 77 6.02 -2.50 12.31
CA SER A 77 5.94 -3.92 12.67
C SER A 77 5.52 -4.14 14.14
N ALA A 78 6.06 -3.33 15.05
CA ALA A 78 5.65 -3.35 16.46
C ALA A 78 4.16 -2.99 16.62
N LEU A 79 3.70 -1.92 15.97
CA LEU A 79 2.29 -1.51 15.98
C LEU A 79 1.38 -2.56 15.36
N ALA A 80 1.79 -3.20 14.26
CA ALA A 80 1.02 -4.26 13.63
C ALA A 80 0.89 -5.48 14.56
N THR A 81 1.99 -5.87 15.21
CA THR A 81 2.01 -6.98 16.18
C THR A 81 1.11 -6.68 17.38
N LEU A 82 1.18 -5.47 17.95
CA LEU A 82 0.30 -5.03 19.03
C LEU A 82 -1.17 -4.97 18.59
N GLY A 83 -1.44 -4.40 17.42
CA GLY A 83 -2.80 -4.32 16.87
C GLY A 83 -3.42 -5.69 16.66
N MET A 84 -2.64 -6.66 16.19
CA MET A 84 -3.06 -8.06 16.05
C MET A 84 -3.30 -8.74 17.39
N ALA A 85 -2.41 -8.55 18.37
CA ALA A 85 -2.59 -9.07 19.72
C ALA A 85 -3.85 -8.51 20.40
N LEU A 86 -4.18 -7.24 20.12
CA LEU A 86 -5.40 -6.58 20.61
C LEU A 86 -6.65 -6.90 19.77
N ASN A 87 -6.52 -7.67 18.68
CA ASN A 87 -7.59 -7.90 17.69
C ASN A 87 -8.24 -6.59 17.19
N ASN A 88 -7.44 -5.55 16.97
CA ASN A 88 -7.89 -4.20 16.62
C ASN A 88 -7.44 -3.80 15.21
N THR A 89 -8.36 -3.92 14.26
CA THR A 89 -8.13 -3.58 12.85
C THR A 89 -7.69 -2.12 12.65
N SER A 90 -8.18 -1.17 13.46
CA SER A 90 -7.82 0.24 13.35
C SER A 90 -6.33 0.48 13.66
N VAL A 91 -5.78 -0.20 14.66
CA VAL A 91 -4.35 -0.12 15.00
C VAL A 91 -3.52 -0.78 13.90
N VAL A 92 -3.98 -1.92 13.38
CA VAL A 92 -3.35 -2.64 12.26
C VAL A 92 -3.31 -1.75 11.00
N ILE A 93 -4.39 -1.03 10.69
CA ILE A 93 -4.42 -0.06 9.59
C ILE A 93 -3.47 1.11 9.85
N GLY A 94 -3.45 1.65 11.07
CA GLY A 94 -2.52 2.70 11.47
C GLY A 94 -1.06 2.28 11.28
N ALA A 95 -0.73 1.03 11.62
CA ALA A 95 0.61 0.47 11.41
C ALA A 95 1.01 0.44 9.93
N MET A 96 0.09 0.07 9.03
CA MET A 96 0.36 0.00 7.58
C MET A 96 0.74 1.36 7.00
N ILE A 97 0.13 2.46 7.47
CA ILE A 97 0.38 3.81 6.94
C ILE A 97 1.83 4.26 7.20
N VAL A 98 2.44 3.77 8.28
CA VAL A 98 3.78 4.20 8.72
C VAL A 98 4.91 3.60 7.88
N ALA A 99 4.72 2.42 7.28
CA ALA A 99 5.79 1.67 6.63
C ALA A 99 6.17 2.21 5.24
N PRO A 100 7.44 2.56 5.00
CA PRO A 100 7.93 3.07 3.71
C PRO A 100 8.39 1.95 2.75
N LEU A 101 7.71 0.79 2.70
CA LEU A 101 8.17 -0.35 1.90
C LEU A 101 7.88 -0.23 0.39
N ILE A 102 7.11 0.78 -0.01
CA ILE A 102 6.70 0.99 -1.40
C ILE A 102 7.88 1.33 -2.30
N THR A 103 8.75 2.19 -1.82
CA THR A 103 9.84 2.72 -2.63
C THR A 103 10.80 1.65 -3.12
N PRO A 104 11.31 0.73 -2.28
CA PRO A 104 12.18 -0.34 -2.76
C PRO A 104 11.46 -1.34 -3.68
N VAL A 105 10.14 -1.57 -3.52
CA VAL A 105 9.37 -2.44 -4.42
C VAL A 105 9.21 -1.82 -5.81
N PHE A 106 9.00 -0.51 -5.90
CA PHE A 106 8.95 0.18 -7.19
C PHE A 106 10.33 0.33 -7.81
N ALA A 107 11.38 0.53 -7.02
CA ALA A 107 12.76 0.54 -7.47
C ALA A 107 13.15 -0.79 -8.13
N PHE A 108 12.76 -1.89 -7.51
CA PHE A 108 12.91 -3.22 -8.07
C PHE A 108 12.18 -3.35 -9.40
N SER A 109 10.89 -2.98 -9.44
CA SER A 109 10.04 -3.09 -10.64
C SER A 109 10.57 -2.24 -11.81
N LEU A 110 11.02 -1.01 -11.55
CA LEU A 110 11.58 -0.13 -12.57
C LEU A 110 12.98 -0.59 -13.02
N GLY A 111 13.81 -1.06 -12.09
CA GLY A 111 15.13 -1.60 -12.39
C GLY A 111 15.07 -2.79 -13.34
N LEU A 112 14.04 -3.64 -13.22
CA LEU A 112 13.78 -4.75 -14.14
C LEU A 112 13.43 -4.24 -15.55
N ILE A 113 12.58 -3.21 -15.67
CA ILE A 113 12.19 -2.63 -16.97
C ILE A 113 13.39 -1.97 -17.66
N LEU A 114 14.24 -1.28 -16.90
CA LEU A 114 15.39 -0.55 -17.43
C LEU A 114 16.65 -1.42 -17.59
N PHE A 115 16.57 -2.73 -17.29
CA PHE A 115 17.71 -3.66 -17.28
C PHE A 115 18.91 -3.18 -16.43
N GLN A 116 18.65 -2.42 -15.36
CA GLN A 116 19.68 -1.86 -14.48
C GLN A 116 19.96 -2.81 -13.32
N VAL A 117 20.80 -3.82 -13.56
CA VAL A 117 21.12 -4.90 -12.59
C VAL A 117 21.54 -4.37 -11.21
N LYS A 118 22.35 -3.30 -11.17
CA LYS A 118 22.79 -2.67 -9.90
C LYS A 118 21.60 -2.18 -9.05
N ASN A 119 20.63 -1.54 -9.70
CA ASN A 119 19.44 -1.02 -9.03
C ASN A 119 18.52 -2.14 -8.55
N VAL A 120 18.33 -3.19 -9.37
CA VAL A 120 17.57 -4.39 -8.99
C VAL A 120 18.16 -5.03 -7.73
N LEU A 121 19.47 -5.22 -7.67
CA LEU A 121 20.15 -5.80 -6.52
C LEU A 121 20.03 -4.92 -5.26
N HIS A 122 20.24 -3.61 -5.37
CA HIS A 122 20.09 -2.69 -4.23
C HIS A 122 18.67 -2.68 -3.68
N SER A 123 17.67 -2.72 -4.55
CA SER A 123 16.26 -2.79 -4.16
C SER A 123 15.93 -4.11 -3.48
N LEU A 124 16.43 -5.24 -4.01
CA LEU A 124 16.28 -6.55 -3.37
C LEU A 124 16.91 -6.59 -1.97
N ILE A 125 18.12 -6.04 -1.82
CA ILE A 125 18.79 -5.93 -0.51
C ILE A 125 17.96 -5.08 0.45
N SER A 126 17.39 -3.96 -0.03
CA SER A 126 16.56 -3.08 0.80
C SER A 126 15.26 -3.75 1.24
N ILE A 127 14.61 -4.49 0.34
CA ILE A 127 13.42 -5.31 0.68
C ILE A 127 13.83 -6.36 1.71
N PHE A 128 14.89 -7.14 1.44
CA PHE A 128 15.34 -8.21 2.32
C PHE A 128 15.68 -7.70 3.74
N LEU A 129 16.45 -6.61 3.84
CA LEU A 129 16.79 -6.01 5.12
C LEU A 129 15.55 -5.46 5.83
N GLY A 130 14.64 -4.80 5.10
CA GLY A 130 13.36 -4.33 5.67
C GLY A 130 12.51 -5.47 6.22
N THR A 131 12.39 -6.56 5.46
CA THR A 131 11.69 -7.80 5.86
C THR A 131 12.32 -8.41 7.09
N LEU A 132 13.65 -8.52 7.12
CA LEU A 132 14.38 -9.07 8.26
C LEU A 132 14.15 -8.24 9.53
N PHE A 133 14.33 -6.92 9.45
CA PHE A 133 14.06 -6.03 10.59
C PHE A 133 12.60 -6.07 11.03
N GLY A 134 11.66 -6.07 10.08
CA GLY A 134 10.23 -6.18 10.37
C GLY A 134 9.90 -7.46 11.14
N ILE A 135 10.39 -8.61 10.67
CA ILE A 135 10.21 -9.90 11.35
C ILE A 135 10.87 -9.89 12.73
N LEU A 136 12.11 -9.44 12.84
CA LEU A 136 12.84 -9.38 14.12
C LEU A 136 12.10 -8.55 15.15
N VAL A 137 11.62 -7.36 14.77
CA VAL A 137 10.88 -6.49 15.69
C VAL A 137 9.52 -7.10 16.07
N SER A 138 8.85 -7.77 15.14
CA SER A 138 7.60 -8.49 15.44
C SER A 138 7.85 -9.63 16.43
N ILE A 139 8.92 -10.42 16.24
CA ILE A 139 9.32 -11.48 17.19
C ILE A 139 9.57 -10.88 18.57
N LEU A 140 10.38 -9.82 18.67
CA LEU A 140 10.68 -9.17 19.94
C LEU A 140 9.42 -8.62 20.63
N THR A 141 8.51 -8.04 19.84
CA THR A 141 7.24 -7.50 20.36
C THR A 141 6.33 -8.64 20.86
N ALA A 142 6.22 -9.74 20.12
CA ALA A 142 5.45 -10.91 20.54
C ALA A 142 6.03 -11.57 21.79
N LEU A 143 7.36 -11.72 21.87
CA LEU A 143 8.04 -12.22 23.07
C LEU A 143 7.85 -11.31 24.28
N LEU A 144 7.86 -9.99 24.08
CA LEU A 144 7.55 -9.02 25.14
C LEU A 144 6.12 -9.20 25.66
N ILE A 145 5.15 -9.40 24.77
CA ILE A 145 3.75 -9.65 25.15
C ILE A 145 3.65 -10.94 25.97
N ILE A 146 4.29 -12.02 25.53
CA ILE A 146 4.33 -13.31 26.26
C ILE A 146 4.98 -13.10 27.64
N PHE A 147 6.07 -12.34 27.72
CA PHE A 147 6.76 -12.08 28.97
C PHE A 147 5.88 -11.31 29.98
N ILE A 148 5.08 -10.35 29.51
CA ILE A 148 4.21 -9.53 30.37
C ILE A 148 2.93 -10.27 30.76
N ASN A 149 2.28 -10.95 29.81
CA ASN A 149 0.95 -11.54 30.00
C ASN A 149 0.99 -13.05 30.32
N GLY A 150 2.15 -13.70 30.20
CA GLY A 150 2.33 -15.15 30.36
C GLY A 150 1.98 -15.98 29.12
N GLU A 151 1.07 -15.50 28.29
CA GLU A 151 0.66 -16.13 27.04
C GLU A 151 0.39 -15.12 25.91
N PHE A 152 0.29 -15.61 24.69
CA PHE A 152 -0.11 -14.83 23.52
C PHE A 152 -1.27 -15.54 22.83
N THR A 153 -2.44 -14.89 22.85
CA THR A 153 -3.66 -15.42 22.26
C THR A 153 -3.67 -15.22 20.74
N ILE A 154 -3.98 -16.27 19.98
CA ILE A 154 -4.19 -16.16 18.54
C ILE A 154 -5.57 -15.53 18.31
N THR A 155 -5.59 -14.39 17.63
CA THR A 155 -6.80 -13.61 17.36
C THR A 155 -7.34 -13.86 15.95
N SER A 156 -8.58 -13.43 15.68
CA SER A 156 -9.18 -13.54 14.35
C SER A 156 -8.43 -12.74 13.28
N GLU A 157 -7.86 -11.58 13.65
CA GLU A 157 -7.02 -10.78 12.73
C GLU A 157 -5.75 -11.53 12.29
N ILE A 158 -5.20 -12.38 13.15
CA ILE A 158 -4.03 -13.22 12.84
C ILE A 158 -4.43 -14.34 11.90
N LEU A 159 -5.51 -15.06 12.23
CA LEU A 159 -6.02 -16.17 11.41
C LEU A 159 -6.42 -15.71 10.00
N GLY A 160 -6.99 -14.51 9.86
CA GLY A 160 -7.32 -13.92 8.57
C GLY A 160 -6.13 -13.66 7.63
N ARG A 161 -4.89 -13.87 8.08
CA ARG A 161 -3.66 -13.73 7.28
C ARG A 161 -2.93 -15.06 7.04
N THR A 162 -3.56 -16.19 7.39
CA THR A 162 -2.97 -17.53 7.27
C THR A 162 -3.48 -18.35 6.08
N GLU A 163 -4.37 -17.79 5.26
CA GLU A 163 -4.88 -18.46 4.07
C GLU A 163 -4.40 -17.71 2.81
N PRO A 164 -3.42 -18.24 2.06
CA PRO A 164 -3.04 -17.67 0.78
C PRO A 164 -4.17 -17.89 -0.24
N ASP A 165 -4.96 -16.85 -0.47
CA ASP A 165 -6.07 -16.84 -1.44
C ASP A 165 -5.66 -16.15 -2.75
N LEU A 166 -6.18 -16.66 -3.88
CA LEU A 166 -6.08 -16.04 -5.19
C LEU A 166 -6.68 -14.63 -5.18
N LEU A 167 -7.71 -14.37 -4.38
CA LEU A 167 -8.28 -13.03 -4.23
C LEU A 167 -7.27 -12.06 -3.61
N TYR A 168 -6.51 -12.48 -2.59
CA TYR A 168 -5.44 -11.65 -2.01
C TYR A 168 -4.32 -11.39 -3.02
N PHE A 169 -3.99 -12.37 -3.85
CA PHE A 169 -3.03 -12.17 -4.93
C PHE A 169 -3.54 -11.15 -5.98
N LEU A 170 -4.82 -11.21 -6.34
CA LEU A 170 -5.42 -10.22 -7.24
C LEU A 170 -5.43 -8.81 -6.63
N VAL A 171 -5.73 -8.70 -5.33
CA VAL A 171 -5.62 -7.43 -4.58
C VAL A 171 -4.19 -6.90 -4.65
N ALA A 172 -3.18 -7.75 -4.47
CA ALA A 172 -1.78 -7.34 -4.59
C ALA A 172 -1.43 -6.82 -5.99
N ILE A 173 -1.89 -7.49 -7.05
CA ILE A 173 -1.72 -7.01 -8.44
C ILE A 173 -2.37 -5.64 -8.62
N LEU A 174 -3.62 -5.47 -8.20
CA LEU A 174 -4.35 -4.21 -8.33
C LEU A 174 -3.71 -3.10 -7.50
N SER A 175 -3.18 -3.39 -6.31
CA SER A 175 -2.40 -2.45 -5.50
C SER A 175 -1.12 -2.02 -6.21
N GLY A 176 -0.43 -2.93 -6.89
CA GLY A 176 0.71 -2.62 -7.75
C GLY A 176 0.34 -1.71 -8.91
N VAL A 177 -0.77 -2.01 -9.59
CA VAL A 177 -1.30 -1.19 -10.70
C VAL A 177 -1.66 0.22 -10.23
N ALA A 178 -2.51 0.31 -9.20
CA ALA A 178 -2.94 1.58 -8.62
C ALA A 178 -1.74 2.39 -8.12
N GLY A 179 -0.80 1.71 -7.46
CA GLY A 179 0.39 2.31 -6.91
C GLY A 179 1.33 2.88 -7.97
N ALA A 180 1.66 2.11 -9.00
CA ALA A 180 2.49 2.55 -10.11
C ALA A 180 1.81 3.66 -10.94
N PHE A 181 0.49 3.58 -11.12
CA PHE A 181 -0.29 4.61 -11.79
C PHE A 181 -0.28 5.94 -11.04
N ALA A 182 -0.46 5.89 -9.71
CA ALA A 182 -0.36 7.06 -8.85
C ALA A 182 1.08 7.57 -8.74
N TYR A 183 2.08 6.69 -8.79
CA TYR A 183 3.50 7.08 -8.82
C TYR A 183 3.85 7.91 -10.06
N GLY A 184 3.27 7.58 -11.22
CA GLY A 184 3.38 8.38 -12.45
C GLY A 184 2.72 9.76 -12.36
N ARG A 185 1.96 10.07 -11.30
CA ARG A 185 1.25 11.34 -11.12
C ARG A 185 1.62 11.99 -9.79
N PRO A 186 2.41 13.09 -9.79
CA PRO A 186 2.87 13.74 -8.56
C PRO A 186 1.78 14.15 -7.57
N LYS A 187 0.55 14.42 -8.05
CA LYS A 187 -0.60 14.81 -7.21
C LYS A 187 -1.26 13.64 -6.47
N LEU A 188 -1.01 12.39 -6.88
CA LEU A 188 -1.69 11.20 -6.33
C LEU A 188 -0.75 10.30 -5.51
N GLN A 189 0.56 10.51 -5.65
CA GLN A 189 1.61 9.63 -5.13
C GLN A 189 1.60 9.49 -3.59
N GLU A 190 1.23 10.54 -2.85
CA GLU A 190 1.49 10.59 -1.40
C GLU A 190 0.42 9.91 -0.53
N SER A 191 -0.84 9.81 -0.97
CA SER A 191 -1.91 9.31 -0.09
C SER A 191 -2.47 7.94 -0.48
N ILE A 192 -2.50 7.60 -1.77
CA ILE A 192 -3.26 6.41 -2.25
C ILE A 192 -2.36 5.17 -2.28
N THR A 193 -1.14 5.33 -2.81
CA THR A 193 -0.19 4.23 -2.98
C THR A 193 0.33 3.71 -1.64
N GLY A 194 0.58 4.64 -0.70
CA GLY A 194 0.97 4.41 0.69
C GLY A 194 0.18 3.29 1.35
N ILE A 195 -1.13 3.48 1.34
CA ILE A 195 -2.06 2.69 2.12
C ILE A 195 -2.29 1.33 1.44
N ALA A 196 -2.61 1.32 0.14
CA ALA A 196 -3.00 0.11 -0.57
C ALA A 196 -1.91 -0.97 -0.60
N ILE A 197 -0.63 -0.56 -0.68
CA ILE A 197 0.49 -1.49 -0.73
C ILE A 197 0.87 -1.98 0.66
N SER A 198 0.96 -1.08 1.64
CA SER A 198 1.34 -1.47 2.99
C SER A 198 0.31 -2.39 3.66
N VAL A 199 -0.96 -2.29 3.28
CA VAL A 199 -2.03 -3.22 3.70
C VAL A 199 -1.73 -4.67 3.31
N ALA A 200 -1.11 -4.89 2.15
CA ALA A 200 -0.79 -6.22 1.66
C ALA A 200 0.51 -6.78 2.25
N ILE A 201 1.43 -5.93 2.70
CA ILE A 201 2.80 -6.34 3.04
C ILE A 201 3.02 -6.47 4.56
N ILE A 202 2.63 -5.46 5.33
CA ILE A 202 2.99 -5.38 6.75
C ILE A 202 2.29 -6.42 7.62
N PRO A 203 0.98 -6.69 7.47
CA PRO A 203 0.30 -7.66 8.31
C PRO A 203 0.84 -9.09 8.16
N PRO A 204 0.98 -9.66 6.94
CA PRO A 204 1.53 -11.01 6.80
C PRO A 204 2.97 -11.12 7.34
N LEU A 205 3.75 -10.03 7.25
CA LEU A 205 5.09 -9.94 7.82
C LEU A 205 5.07 -10.00 9.36
N ALA A 206 4.16 -9.26 9.99
CA ALA A 206 3.97 -9.30 11.44
C ALA A 206 3.47 -10.68 11.91
N VAL A 207 2.50 -11.29 11.20
CA VAL A 207 2.05 -12.66 11.55
C VAL A 207 3.18 -13.68 11.40
N THR A 208 4.07 -13.52 10.41
CA THR A 208 5.26 -14.37 10.29
C THR A 208 6.13 -14.27 11.55
N GLY A 209 6.38 -13.05 12.04
CA GLY A 209 7.15 -12.84 13.27
C GLY A 209 6.47 -13.41 14.52
N ILE A 210 5.15 -13.23 14.64
CA ILE A 210 4.34 -13.86 15.70
C ILE A 210 4.45 -15.38 15.63
N GLY A 211 4.31 -15.97 14.45
CA GLY A 211 4.44 -17.42 14.23
C GLY A 211 5.79 -17.97 14.67
N ILE A 212 6.88 -17.24 14.39
CA ILE A 212 8.23 -17.59 14.86
C ILE A 212 8.32 -17.51 16.38
N ALA A 213 7.83 -16.42 17.00
CA ALA A 213 7.84 -16.25 18.45
C ALA A 213 7.05 -17.35 19.19
N LEU A 214 5.93 -17.79 18.61
CA LEU A 214 5.08 -18.87 19.11
C LEU A 214 5.59 -20.28 18.76
N GLN A 215 6.67 -20.40 17.99
CA GLN A 215 7.13 -21.67 17.39
C GLN A 215 6.03 -22.39 16.58
N ASN A 216 5.07 -21.65 16.05
CA ASN A 216 3.99 -22.18 15.23
C ASN A 216 4.40 -22.17 13.75
N PHE A 217 4.91 -23.31 13.29
CA PHE A 217 5.40 -23.47 11.91
C PHE A 217 4.31 -23.23 10.86
N HIS A 218 3.06 -23.58 11.14
CA HIS A 218 1.96 -23.38 10.20
C HIS A 218 1.71 -21.89 9.96
N LEU A 219 1.54 -21.13 11.05
CA LEU A 219 1.36 -19.67 11.02
C LEU A 219 2.51 -18.95 10.33
N MET A 220 3.75 -19.35 10.63
CA MET A 220 4.95 -18.81 10.00
C MET A 220 4.94 -19.04 8.49
N GLN A 221 4.73 -20.28 8.04
CA GLN A 221 4.84 -20.64 6.63
C GLN A 221 3.75 -19.99 5.78
N THR A 222 2.49 -20.07 6.23
CA THR A 222 1.36 -19.56 5.42
C THR A 222 1.38 -18.03 5.31
N SER A 223 1.70 -17.35 6.40
CA SER A 223 1.79 -15.87 6.42
C SER A 223 3.00 -15.37 5.64
N PHE A 224 4.13 -16.07 5.72
CA PHE A 224 5.30 -15.72 4.92
C PHE A 224 5.06 -15.98 3.43
N LEU A 225 4.38 -17.07 3.10
CA LEU A 225 4.00 -17.35 1.72
C LEU A 225 3.05 -16.27 1.18
N LEU A 226 2.04 -15.85 1.96
CA LEU A 226 1.15 -14.74 1.63
C LEU A 226 1.94 -13.43 1.43
N TYR A 227 2.92 -13.14 2.28
CA TYR A 227 3.83 -11.99 2.11
C TYR A 227 4.56 -12.04 0.76
N ILE A 228 5.14 -13.20 0.39
CA ILE A 228 5.86 -13.36 -0.88
C ILE A 228 4.92 -13.23 -2.08
N PHE A 229 3.73 -13.85 -2.04
CA PHE A 229 2.73 -13.71 -3.09
C PHE A 229 2.31 -12.25 -3.28
N ASN A 230 2.11 -11.52 -2.18
CA ASN A 230 1.76 -10.10 -2.23
C ASN A 230 2.89 -9.26 -2.84
N LEU A 231 4.14 -9.52 -2.44
CA LEU A 231 5.31 -8.85 -3.02
C LEU A 231 5.39 -9.08 -4.53
N CYS A 232 5.27 -10.33 -4.97
CA CYS A 232 5.27 -10.70 -6.39
C CYS A 232 4.12 -10.06 -7.17
N GLY A 233 2.90 -10.09 -6.61
CA GLY A 233 1.71 -9.50 -7.22
C GLY A 233 1.85 -7.99 -7.40
N ILE A 234 2.31 -7.28 -6.37
CA ILE A 234 2.56 -5.83 -6.42
C ILE A 234 3.65 -5.51 -7.46
N SER A 235 4.77 -6.25 -7.47
CA SER A 235 5.82 -6.05 -8.47
C SER A 235 5.29 -6.28 -9.89
N PHE A 236 4.53 -7.36 -10.11
CA PHE A 236 3.95 -7.66 -11.42
C PHE A 236 3.00 -6.56 -11.90
N GLY A 237 2.03 -6.16 -11.07
CA GLY A 237 1.10 -5.08 -11.40
C GLY A 237 1.81 -3.73 -11.65
N SER A 238 2.88 -3.47 -10.89
CA SER A 238 3.72 -2.28 -11.08
C SER A 238 4.45 -2.30 -12.41
N ILE A 239 5.05 -3.45 -12.79
CA ILE A 239 5.77 -3.61 -14.06
C ILE A 239 4.84 -3.38 -15.25
N VAL A 240 3.68 -4.05 -15.27
CA VAL A 240 2.68 -3.90 -16.34
C VAL A 240 2.28 -2.44 -16.51
N THR A 241 2.07 -1.73 -15.40
CA THR A 241 1.65 -0.33 -15.41
C THR A 241 2.77 0.60 -15.85
N PHE A 242 4.00 0.41 -15.37
CA PHE A 242 5.14 1.20 -15.81
C PHE A 242 5.43 1.02 -17.30
N VAL A 243 5.32 -0.20 -17.82
CA VAL A 243 5.43 -0.46 -19.28
C VAL A 243 4.30 0.26 -20.03
N ALA A 244 3.06 0.18 -19.57
CA ALA A 244 1.92 0.87 -20.18
C ALA A 244 2.08 2.41 -20.17
N LEU A 245 2.73 2.96 -19.14
CA LEU A 245 3.06 4.38 -19.04
C LEU A 245 4.32 4.78 -19.85
N GLY A 246 4.95 3.85 -20.55
CA GLY A 246 6.11 4.12 -21.42
C GLY A 246 7.45 4.24 -20.69
N PHE A 247 7.54 3.80 -19.43
CA PHE A 247 8.85 3.65 -18.78
C PHE A 247 9.66 2.57 -19.53
N GLY A 248 10.90 2.88 -19.93
CA GLY A 248 11.77 1.96 -20.69
C GLY A 248 11.80 2.15 -22.21
N LYS A 249 10.92 2.97 -22.81
CA LYS A 249 11.07 3.41 -24.20
C LYS A 249 12.06 4.58 -24.28
N GLU A 250 13.36 4.28 -24.30
CA GLU A 250 14.40 5.19 -24.80
C GLU A 250 15.52 4.34 -25.40
N GLY A 251 15.29 3.96 -26.65
CA GLY A 251 16.28 3.50 -27.61
C GLY A 251 15.76 3.93 -28.99
N GLU A 252 16.56 4.74 -29.68
CA GLU A 252 16.38 5.25 -31.06
C GLU A 252 15.51 6.50 -31.25
N ILE A 253 16.15 7.68 -31.13
CA ILE A 253 16.19 8.69 -32.20
C ILE A 253 17.63 9.20 -32.31
#